data_AF-A0A9D7F018-F1
#
_entry.id   AF-A0A9D7F018-F1
#
_cell.length_a   1.000
_cell.length_b   1.000
_cell.length_c   1.000
_cell.angle_alpha   90.00
_cell.angle_beta   90.00
_cell.angle_gamma   90.00
#
_symmetry.space_group_name_H-M   'P 1'
#
loop_
_entity.id
_entity.type
_entity.pdbx_description
1 polymer ?
#
loop_
_entity_poly.entity_id
_entity_poly.type
_entity_poly.pdbx_seq_one_letter_code
_entity_poly.pdbx_strand_id
1 'polypeptide(L)'
;MWSILRKIGAVGLSLVLSLNGSDAQSLEKLNGTINTAKYDEISPVLSRDGHTLYFTRIGSPDFDKNMILDGRNVYESAPGEYPKILQEVYFQLSGKFLPDPSRSDFNQDIWIAESENQFFDQIYHPPYPLNNAFPNSICAATSQPNQYIVINQFPKEGGMRKGFSFVWQRLDGTWTPPEPMPIKNYYTEGARGQPGPEQQ
;
A
#
# COMPACT_ATOMS: atom_id res chain seq x y z
N MET A 1 -74.35 5.46 -32.44
CA MET A 1 -73.54 4.98 -31.29
C MET A 1 -73.08 3.56 -31.62
N TRP A 2 -71.88 3.33 -32.18
CA TRP A 2 -70.62 3.11 -31.43
C TRP A 2 -70.82 2.10 -30.27
N SER A 3 -70.11 0.99 -30.10
CA SER A 3 -68.90 0.48 -30.76
C SER A 3 -68.58 -0.96 -30.26
N ILE A 4 -67.93 -1.76 -31.11
CA ILE A 4 -66.73 -2.59 -30.82
C ILE A 4 -66.86 -3.97 -30.12
N LEU A 5 -66.58 -4.98 -30.96
CA LEU A 5 -65.98 -6.29 -30.63
C LEU A 5 -64.60 -6.14 -30.00
N ARG A 6 -64.29 -6.94 -28.97
CA ARG A 6 -62.89 -7.29 -28.64
C ARG A 6 -62.70 -8.80 -28.62
N LYS A 7 -62.01 -9.28 -29.65
CA LYS A 7 -61.32 -10.58 -29.69
C LYS A 7 -60.24 -10.59 -28.61
N ILE A 8 -60.23 -11.61 -27.76
CA ILE A 8 -59.15 -11.88 -26.82
C ILE A 8 -58.03 -12.57 -27.62
N GLY A 9 -56.98 -11.81 -27.95
CA GLY A 9 -55.70 -12.35 -28.37
C GLY A 9 -54.79 -12.41 -27.15
N ALA A 10 -54.54 -13.59 -26.62
CA ALA A 10 -53.53 -13.80 -25.59
C ALA A 10 -52.14 -13.64 -26.24
N VAL A 11 -51.45 -12.54 -25.93
CA VAL A 11 -50.03 -12.37 -26.26
C VAL A 11 -49.25 -13.08 -25.16
N GLY A 12 -48.74 -14.26 -25.46
CA GLY A 12 -47.75 -14.93 -24.62
C GLY A 12 -46.43 -14.18 -24.73
N LEU A 13 -46.07 -13.42 -23.69
CA LEU A 13 -44.75 -12.82 -23.56
C LEU A 13 -43.80 -13.90 -23.02
N SER A 14 -43.07 -14.57 -23.92
CA SER A 14 -41.98 -15.45 -23.51
C SER A 14 -40.73 -14.61 -23.27
N LEU A 15 -40.40 -14.37 -22.00
CA LEU A 15 -39.13 -13.77 -21.61
C LEU A 15 -38.06 -14.87 -21.69
N VAL A 16 -37.26 -14.87 -22.76
CA VAL A 16 -36.07 -15.70 -22.85
C VAL A 16 -34.93 -14.96 -22.18
N LEU A 17 -34.66 -15.28 -20.91
CA LEU A 17 -33.43 -14.92 -20.23
C LEU A 17 -32.30 -15.81 -20.77
N SER A 18 -31.58 -15.33 -21.78
CA SER A 18 -30.29 -15.92 -22.13
C SER A 18 -29.27 -15.50 -21.07
N LEU A 19 -29.06 -16.39 -20.09
CA LEU A 19 -27.86 -16.38 -19.27
C LEU A 19 -26.70 -16.84 -20.15
N ASN A 20 -26.05 -15.91 -20.84
CA ASN A 20 -24.75 -16.20 -21.46
C ASN A 20 -23.76 -16.44 -20.32
N GLY A 21 -23.38 -17.70 -20.15
CA GLY A 21 -22.43 -18.17 -19.16
C GLY A 21 -21.01 -17.71 -19.46
N SER A 22 -20.31 -17.37 -18.38
CA SER A 22 -18.86 -17.41 -18.20
C SER A 22 -18.00 -16.83 -19.32
N ASP A 23 -17.94 -15.49 -19.40
CA ASP A 23 -16.66 -14.88 -19.78
C ASP A 23 -15.67 -15.16 -18.66
N ALA A 24 -14.86 -16.20 -18.83
CA ALA A 24 -13.65 -16.37 -18.04
C ALA A 24 -12.73 -15.20 -18.42
N GLN A 25 -12.80 -14.11 -17.65
CA GLN A 25 -11.88 -12.99 -17.81
C GLN A 25 -10.44 -13.53 -17.71
N SER A 26 -9.67 -13.40 -18.79
CA SER A 26 -8.25 -13.69 -18.76
C SER A 26 -7.58 -12.77 -17.76
N LEU A 27 -6.77 -13.33 -16.86
CA LEU A 27 -5.96 -12.53 -15.97
C LEU A 27 -4.94 -11.76 -16.82
N GLU A 28 -5.05 -10.44 -16.81
CA GLU A 28 -4.13 -9.55 -17.51
C GLU A 28 -3.25 -8.81 -16.50
N LYS A 29 -1.98 -8.64 -16.87
CA LYS A 29 -1.10 -7.75 -16.13
C LYS A 29 -1.59 -6.31 -16.33
N LEU A 30 -1.41 -5.47 -15.32
CA LEU A 30 -1.49 -4.03 -15.50
C LEU A 30 -0.35 -3.58 -16.42
N ASN A 31 -0.41 -2.33 -16.86
CA ASN A 31 0.61 -1.79 -17.76
C ASN A 31 2.02 -1.86 -17.14
N GLY A 32 3.03 -1.73 -18.01
CA GLY A 32 4.44 -1.87 -17.61
C GLY A 32 4.98 -0.78 -16.69
N THR A 33 4.21 0.27 -16.39
CA THR A 33 4.58 1.27 -15.39
C THR A 33 4.26 0.78 -13.97
N ILE A 34 3.20 -0.03 -13.82
CA ILE A 34 2.86 -0.70 -12.56
C ILE A 34 3.60 -2.03 -12.50
N ASN A 35 3.33 -2.97 -13.41
CA ASN A 35 3.99 -4.27 -13.44
C ASN A 35 5.32 -4.17 -14.20
N THR A 36 6.36 -3.71 -13.51
CA THR A 36 7.65 -3.46 -14.16
C THR A 36 8.37 -4.77 -14.45
N ALA A 37 9.32 -4.72 -15.40
CA ALA A 37 10.15 -5.89 -15.71
C ALA A 37 11.31 -6.11 -14.72
N LYS A 38 11.63 -5.08 -13.90
CA LYS A 38 12.85 -5.03 -13.10
C LYS A 38 12.61 -5.21 -11.59
N TYR A 39 11.45 -4.79 -11.11
CA TYR A 39 11.12 -4.80 -9.70
C TYR A 39 9.87 -5.63 -9.45
N ASP A 40 9.72 -6.10 -8.22
CA ASP A 40 8.48 -6.73 -7.79
C ASP A 40 7.52 -5.65 -7.28
N GLU A 41 6.26 -5.78 -7.67
CA GLU A 41 5.15 -4.99 -7.14
C GLU A 41 4.17 -5.88 -6.39
N ILE A 42 3.95 -5.55 -5.11
CA ILE A 42 3.15 -6.34 -4.17
C ILE A 42 2.11 -5.47 -3.45
N SER A 43 1.27 -6.11 -2.65
CA SER A 43 0.30 -5.46 -1.76
C SER A 43 -0.59 -4.41 -2.45
N PRO A 44 -1.29 -4.75 -3.55
CA PRO A 44 -2.22 -3.82 -4.16
C PRO A 44 -3.39 -3.53 -3.19
N VAL A 45 -3.67 -2.26 -2.96
CA VAL A 45 -4.80 -1.78 -2.17
C VAL A 45 -5.53 -0.73 -2.98
N LEU A 46 -6.83 -0.90 -3.20
CA LEU A 46 -7.66 0.05 -3.93
C LEU A 46 -8.30 1.06 -2.98
N SER A 47 -8.38 2.32 -3.37
CA SER A 47 -9.19 3.34 -2.71
C SER A 47 -10.67 2.96 -2.73
N ARG A 48 -11.43 3.55 -1.81
CA ARG A 48 -12.87 3.24 -1.66
C ARG A 48 -13.70 3.60 -2.89
N ASP A 49 -13.31 4.65 -3.61
CA ASP A 49 -13.96 5.10 -4.84
C ASP A 49 -13.48 4.33 -6.09
N GLY A 50 -12.47 3.48 -5.96
CA GLY A 50 -11.92 2.69 -7.06
C GLY A 50 -11.00 3.44 -8.01
N HIS A 51 -10.71 4.72 -7.75
CA HIS A 51 -9.93 5.57 -8.66
C HIS A 51 -8.43 5.58 -8.39
N THR A 52 -7.98 5.06 -7.25
CA THR A 52 -6.58 5.09 -6.85
C THR A 52 -6.13 3.71 -6.40
N LEU A 53 -5.08 3.18 -7.01
CA LEU A 53 -4.40 1.95 -6.61
C LEU A 53 -3.11 2.31 -5.87
N TYR A 54 -2.99 1.83 -4.64
CA TYR A 54 -1.76 1.83 -3.88
C TYR A 54 -1.08 0.48 -4.07
N PHE A 55 0.23 0.47 -4.26
CA PHE A 55 1.02 -0.77 -4.33
C PHE A 55 2.40 -0.52 -3.72
N THR A 56 3.12 -1.58 -3.43
CA THR A 56 4.48 -1.49 -2.90
C THR A 56 5.46 -2.00 -3.94
N ARG A 57 6.45 -1.18 -4.28
CA ARG A 57 7.56 -1.57 -5.15
C ARG A 57 8.77 -1.93 -4.29
N ILE A 58 9.40 -3.05 -4.62
CA ILE A 58 10.52 -3.61 -3.85
C ILE A 58 11.86 -3.32 -4.54
N GLY A 59 12.87 -2.92 -3.78
CA GLY A 59 14.25 -2.82 -4.24
C GLY A 59 14.51 -1.75 -5.30
N SER A 60 13.59 -0.78 -5.45
CA SER A 60 13.79 0.34 -6.36
C SER A 60 14.77 1.36 -5.75
N PRO A 61 15.76 1.86 -6.52
CA PRO A 61 16.65 2.91 -6.05
C PRO A 61 15.96 4.27 -5.83
N ASP A 62 14.71 4.40 -6.28
CA ASP A 62 13.87 5.59 -6.12
C ASP A 62 13.27 5.75 -4.73
N PHE A 63 13.46 4.77 -3.83
CA PHE A 63 12.93 4.83 -2.47
C PHE A 63 13.28 6.14 -1.75
N ASP A 64 12.37 6.61 -0.90
CA ASP A 64 12.58 7.83 -0.13
C ASP A 64 13.74 7.62 0.87
N LYS A 65 14.71 8.54 0.86
CA LYS A 65 15.93 8.42 1.67
C LYS A 65 15.83 9.10 3.03
N ASN A 66 14.68 9.69 3.35
CA ASN A 66 14.47 10.35 4.63
C ASN A 66 14.62 9.33 5.76
N MET A 67 15.65 9.51 6.58
CA MET A 67 15.96 8.64 7.70
C MET A 67 16.07 9.50 8.95
N ILE A 68 15.01 9.53 9.75
CA ILE A 68 15.05 10.22 11.03
C ILE A 68 15.68 9.28 12.07
N LEU A 69 16.74 9.75 12.72
CA LEU A 69 17.33 9.18 13.94
C LEU A 69 17.64 10.32 14.90
N ASP A 70 17.29 10.16 16.18
CA ASP A 70 17.41 11.19 17.23
C ASP A 70 16.90 12.58 16.79
N GLY A 71 15.75 12.59 16.11
CA GLY A 71 15.06 13.78 15.61
C GLY A 71 15.74 14.48 14.43
N ARG A 72 16.75 13.87 13.78
CA ARG A 72 17.49 14.44 12.66
C ARG A 72 17.39 13.58 11.41
N ASN A 73 17.22 14.22 10.24
CA ASN A 73 17.32 13.54 8.95
C ASN A 73 18.81 13.25 8.63
N VAL A 74 19.21 11.98 8.75
CA VAL A 74 20.59 11.51 8.52
C VAL A 74 21.01 11.71 7.07
N TYR A 75 20.11 11.54 6.11
CA TYR A 75 20.44 11.68 4.69
C TYR A 75 20.92 13.09 4.34
N GLU A 76 20.30 14.10 4.95
CA GLU A 76 20.67 15.50 4.77
C GLU A 76 21.83 15.92 5.68
N SER A 77 21.80 15.51 6.95
CA SER A 77 22.76 15.99 7.95
C SER A 77 24.11 15.26 7.95
N ALA A 78 24.15 14.00 7.50
CA ALA A 78 25.35 13.16 7.49
C ALA A 78 25.39 12.24 6.25
N PRO A 79 25.40 12.79 5.01
CA PRO A 79 25.32 11.99 3.78
C PRO A 79 26.47 10.98 3.61
N GLY A 80 27.64 11.24 4.18
CA GLY A 80 28.78 10.31 4.15
C GLY A 80 28.63 9.10 5.08
N GLU A 81 27.80 9.22 6.12
CA GLU A 81 27.54 8.15 7.09
C GLU A 81 26.29 7.34 6.73
N TYR A 82 25.35 7.97 6.03
CA TYR A 82 24.06 7.39 5.63
C TYR A 82 24.17 5.96 5.08
N PRO A 83 25.06 5.61 4.13
CA PRO A 83 25.11 4.25 3.60
C PRO A 83 25.47 3.19 4.63
N LYS A 84 26.30 3.54 5.63
CA LYS A 84 26.69 2.62 6.71
C LYS A 84 25.55 2.44 7.70
N ILE A 85 24.89 3.54 8.06
CA ILE A 85 23.74 3.52 8.98
C ILE A 85 22.57 2.74 8.37
N LEU A 86 22.29 2.94 7.07
CA LEU A 86 21.28 2.16 6.35
C LEU A 86 21.59 0.66 6.36
N GLN A 87 22.85 0.28 6.11
CA GLN A 87 23.29 -1.12 6.20
C GLN A 87 23.09 -1.70 7.60
N GLU A 88 23.41 -0.94 8.65
CA GLU A 88 23.22 -1.38 10.03
C GLU A 88 21.75 -1.60 10.37
N VAL A 89 20.87 -0.67 10.01
CA VAL A 89 19.43 -0.82 10.22
C VAL A 89 18.90 -2.04 9.48
N TYR A 90 19.25 -2.21 8.21
CA TYR A 90 18.78 -3.34 7.40
C TYR A 90 19.39 -4.68 7.87
N PHE A 91 20.59 -4.66 8.44
CA PHE A 91 21.15 -5.82 9.14
C PHE A 91 20.30 -6.20 10.36
N GLN A 92 19.88 -5.23 11.17
CA GLN A 92 19.00 -5.48 12.32
C GLN A 92 17.63 -6.03 11.90
N LEU A 93 17.09 -5.59 10.76
CA LEU A 93 15.82 -6.09 10.22
C LEU A 93 15.93 -7.51 9.67
N SER A 94 16.99 -7.79 8.93
CA SER A 94 17.13 -9.04 8.17
C SER A 94 17.89 -10.14 8.91
N GLY A 95 18.65 -9.78 9.95
CA GLY A 95 19.62 -10.66 10.61
C GLY A 95 20.80 -11.07 9.71
N LYS A 96 20.98 -10.41 8.55
CA LYS A 96 21.99 -10.75 7.54
C LYS A 96 22.66 -9.48 7.02
N PHE A 97 23.95 -9.59 6.68
CA PHE A 97 24.65 -8.49 6.04
C PHE A 97 24.14 -8.30 4.60
N LEU A 98 23.74 -7.07 4.28
CA LEU A 98 23.25 -6.67 2.96
C LEU A 98 24.21 -5.63 2.38
N PRO A 99 25.05 -5.98 1.39
CA PRO A 99 26.01 -5.04 0.80
C PRO A 99 25.36 -3.81 0.16
N ASP A 100 24.15 -3.99 -0.38
CA ASP A 100 23.34 -2.93 -0.94
C ASP A 100 21.89 -3.04 -0.41
N PRO A 101 21.58 -2.38 0.71
CA PRO A 101 20.23 -2.38 1.28
C PRO A 101 19.17 -1.87 0.32
N SER A 102 19.51 -0.93 -0.57
CA SER A 102 18.56 -0.31 -1.51
C SER A 102 18.01 -1.29 -2.55
N ARG A 103 18.66 -2.45 -2.72
CA ARG A 103 18.22 -3.50 -3.65
C ARG A 103 17.67 -4.74 -2.94
N SER A 104 17.51 -4.67 -1.62
CA SER A 104 17.01 -5.78 -0.83
C SER A 104 15.47 -5.81 -0.77
N ASP A 105 14.93 -6.98 -0.41
CA ASP A 105 13.47 -7.16 -0.24
C ASP A 105 12.87 -6.33 0.91
N PHE A 106 13.74 -5.76 1.77
CA PHE A 106 13.36 -4.85 2.86
C PHE A 106 13.21 -3.41 2.38
N ASN A 107 13.76 -3.06 1.21
CA ASN A 107 13.49 -1.75 0.62
C ASN A 107 12.11 -1.80 -0.03
N GLN A 108 11.12 -1.34 0.70
CA GLN A 108 9.71 -1.35 0.34
C GLN A 108 9.18 0.06 0.45
N ASP A 109 8.69 0.60 -0.66
CA ASP A 109 8.10 1.94 -0.69
C ASP A 109 6.72 1.91 -1.34
N ILE A 110 5.83 2.76 -0.85
CA ILE A 110 4.48 2.91 -1.37
C ILE A 110 4.53 3.69 -2.68
N TRP A 111 3.82 3.21 -3.69
CA TRP A 111 3.56 3.87 -4.95
C TRP A 111 2.06 3.99 -5.17
N ILE A 112 1.66 5.04 -5.89
CA ILE A 112 0.26 5.38 -6.14
C ILE A 112 0.08 5.38 -7.65
N ALA A 113 -0.99 4.75 -8.12
CA ALA A 113 -1.45 4.84 -9.50
C ALA A 113 -2.89 5.37 -9.52
N GLU A 114 -3.15 6.44 -10.24
CA GLU A 114 -4.49 6.99 -10.45
C GLU A 114 -5.06 6.47 -11.76
N SER A 115 -6.37 6.22 -11.76
CA SER A 115 -7.09 5.74 -12.93
C SER A 115 -7.74 6.89 -13.68
N GLU A 116 -7.35 7.09 -14.93
CA GLU A 116 -8.19 7.75 -15.92
C GLU A 116 -8.96 6.70 -16.72
N ASN A 117 -10.30 6.79 -16.72
CA ASN A 117 -11.18 5.89 -17.48
C ASN A 117 -10.98 4.38 -17.19
N GLN A 118 -10.74 4.02 -15.92
CA GLN A 118 -10.50 2.64 -15.44
C GLN A 118 -9.12 2.06 -15.82
N PHE A 119 -8.20 2.87 -16.35
CA PHE A 119 -6.82 2.48 -16.60
C PHE A 119 -5.90 3.20 -15.62
N PHE A 120 -5.19 2.45 -14.77
CA PHE A 120 -4.21 3.00 -13.83
C PHE A 120 -2.89 3.34 -14.53
N ASP A 121 -2.77 4.51 -15.12
CA ASP A 121 -1.63 4.92 -15.95
C ASP A 121 -0.86 6.13 -15.42
N GLN A 122 -1.38 6.82 -14.41
CA GLN A 122 -0.72 7.94 -13.76
C GLN A 122 -0.04 7.50 -12.47
N ILE A 123 1.27 7.27 -12.53
CA ILE A 123 2.04 6.81 -11.38
C ILE A 123 2.73 7.95 -10.65
N TYR A 124 2.65 7.90 -9.34
CA TYR A 124 3.27 8.82 -8.41
C TYR A 124 3.96 8.06 -7.27
N HIS A 125 5.18 8.50 -6.95
CA HIS A 125 5.92 8.04 -5.78
C HIS A 125 5.86 9.14 -4.69
N PRO A 126 5.07 8.95 -3.62
CA PRO A 126 4.94 9.93 -2.56
C PRO A 126 6.24 10.09 -1.76
N PRO A 127 6.63 11.31 -1.38
CA PRO A 127 7.77 11.54 -0.52
C PRO A 127 7.40 11.28 0.96
N TYR A 128 8.36 11.54 1.85
CA TYR A 128 8.09 11.78 3.26
C TYR A 128 6.91 12.76 3.45
N PRO A 129 5.94 12.47 4.35
CA PRO A 129 6.05 11.51 5.44
C PRO A 129 5.41 10.14 5.20
N LEU A 130 4.86 9.87 4.01
CA LEU A 130 4.28 8.55 3.72
C LEU A 130 5.39 7.50 3.55
N ASN A 131 6.38 7.83 2.73
CA ASN A 131 7.57 7.02 2.51
C ASN A 131 8.75 7.54 3.34
N ASN A 132 9.69 6.66 3.63
CA ASN A 132 10.97 6.96 4.28
C ASN A 132 11.97 5.84 3.98
N ALA A 133 13.18 5.92 4.53
CA ALA A 133 14.25 4.95 4.25
C ALA A 133 13.99 3.51 4.76
N PHE A 134 12.92 3.30 5.52
CA PHE A 134 12.56 2.03 6.14
C PHE A 134 11.33 1.40 5.47
N PRO A 135 11.18 0.06 5.53
CA PRO A 135 10.09 -0.63 4.87
C PRO A 135 8.71 -0.11 5.27
N ASN A 136 7.94 0.32 4.28
CA ASN A 136 6.58 0.79 4.43
C ASN A 136 5.69 0.25 3.28
N SER A 137 4.40 0.10 3.56
CA SER A 137 3.41 -0.46 2.65
C SER A 137 2.02 -0.12 3.19
N ILE A 138 1.11 0.32 2.32
CA ILE A 138 -0.32 0.40 2.66
C ILE A 138 -0.88 -1.01 2.62
N CYS A 139 -1.49 -1.46 3.72
CA CYS A 139 -2.08 -2.79 3.81
C CYS A 139 -3.62 -2.78 3.77
N ALA A 140 -4.26 -1.63 4.00
CA ALA A 140 -5.71 -1.50 3.91
C ALA A 140 -6.17 -0.04 3.76
N ALA A 141 -7.27 0.16 3.02
CA ALA A 141 -8.12 1.33 3.15
C ALA A 141 -9.10 1.12 4.31
N THR A 142 -9.42 2.19 5.05
CA THR A 142 -10.37 2.11 6.16
C THR A 142 -11.78 2.48 5.71
N SER A 143 -12.75 2.39 6.63
CA SER A 143 -14.10 2.92 6.41
C SER A 143 -14.15 4.45 6.38
N GLN A 144 -13.13 5.15 6.91
CA GLN A 144 -13.07 6.60 6.89
C GLN A 144 -12.49 7.08 5.55
N PRO A 145 -13.05 8.12 4.94
CA PRO A 145 -12.49 8.70 3.72
C PRO A 145 -11.02 9.11 3.90
N ASN A 146 -10.19 8.83 2.90
CA ASN A 146 -8.78 9.20 2.82
C ASN A 146 -7.89 8.68 3.95
N GLN A 147 -8.38 7.75 4.78
CA GLN A 147 -7.60 7.13 5.85
C GLN A 147 -7.19 5.71 5.46
N TYR A 148 -5.91 5.42 5.61
CA TYR A 148 -5.28 4.14 5.28
C TYR A 148 -4.48 3.60 6.45
N ILE A 149 -4.23 2.30 6.43
CA ILE A 149 -3.36 1.60 7.37
C ILE A 149 -2.07 1.25 6.65
N VAL A 150 -0.94 1.64 7.24
CA VAL A 150 0.40 1.23 6.80
C VAL A 150 1.03 0.26 7.80
N ILE A 151 1.94 -0.57 7.30
CA ILE A 151 2.78 -1.40 8.15
C ILE A 151 3.82 -0.55 8.91
N ASN A 152 4.25 -1.08 10.06
CA ASN A 152 5.23 -0.49 10.97
C ASN A 152 4.75 0.80 11.65
N GLN A 153 5.57 1.27 12.58
CA GLN A 153 5.41 2.52 13.30
C GLN A 153 6.69 3.35 13.14
N PHE A 154 6.52 4.65 12.97
CA PHE A 154 7.60 5.61 12.71
C PHE A 154 7.55 6.74 13.75
N PRO A 155 8.25 6.59 14.89
CA PRO A 155 8.27 7.60 15.93
C PRO A 155 8.85 8.92 15.42
N LYS A 156 8.39 10.05 15.96
CA LYS A 156 8.89 11.39 15.57
C LYS A 156 10.38 11.57 15.81
N GLU A 157 10.90 10.95 16.89
CA GLU A 157 12.34 10.96 17.19
C GLU A 157 13.14 10.04 16.28
N GLY A 158 12.49 9.24 15.45
CA GLY A 158 13.12 8.40 14.45
C GLY A 158 13.05 6.90 14.73
N GLY A 159 13.68 6.17 13.81
CA GLY A 159 13.68 4.71 13.77
C GLY A 159 12.34 4.11 13.34
N MET A 160 12.21 2.81 13.56
CA MET A 160 11.05 2.02 13.17
C MET A 160 10.74 0.99 14.25
N ARG A 161 9.45 0.74 14.50
CA ARG A 161 8.98 -0.39 15.31
C ARG A 161 7.99 -1.23 14.53
N LYS A 162 7.93 -2.52 14.85
CA LYS A 162 6.88 -3.42 14.34
C LYS A 162 5.51 -2.94 14.83
N GLY A 163 4.50 -3.03 13.98
CA GLY A 163 3.14 -2.63 14.28
C GLY A 163 2.42 -2.14 13.02
N PHE A 164 1.43 -1.29 13.22
CA PHE A 164 0.70 -0.61 12.16
C PHE A 164 0.51 0.85 12.53
N SER A 165 0.28 1.69 11.53
CA SER A 165 -0.02 3.10 11.72
C SER A 165 -1.15 3.56 10.80
N PHE A 166 -1.91 4.55 11.23
CA PHE A 166 -2.83 5.28 10.38
C PHE A 166 -2.10 6.39 9.63
N VAL A 167 -2.48 6.60 8.37
CA VAL A 167 -2.10 7.77 7.57
C VAL A 167 -3.34 8.34 6.91
N TRP A 168 -3.33 9.64 6.66
CA TRP A 168 -4.39 10.35 5.96
C TRP A 168 -3.83 11.09 4.76
N GLN A 169 -4.52 10.97 3.64
CA GLN A 169 -4.29 11.84 2.49
C GLN A 169 -5.09 13.14 2.66
N ARG A 170 -4.40 14.27 2.52
CA ARG A 170 -4.98 15.60 2.61
C ARG A 170 -5.57 16.00 1.25
N LEU A 171 -6.43 17.02 1.27
CA LEU A 171 -7.09 17.54 0.06
C LEU A 171 -6.11 18.15 -0.95
N ASP A 172 -4.91 18.57 -0.50
CA ASP A 172 -3.84 19.08 -1.35
C ASP A 172 -2.94 17.95 -1.92
N GLY A 173 -3.32 16.69 -1.73
CA GLY A 173 -2.58 15.51 -2.19
C GLY A 173 -1.44 15.08 -1.25
N THR A 174 -1.11 15.87 -0.23
CA THR A 174 -0.04 15.53 0.73
C THR A 174 -0.50 14.50 1.76
N TRP A 175 0.45 13.88 2.46
CA TRP A 175 0.20 12.84 3.45
C TRP A 175 0.53 13.31 4.86
N THR A 176 -0.23 12.84 5.85
CA THR A 176 0.15 13.02 7.26
C THR A 176 1.28 12.07 7.66
N PRO A 177 2.10 12.42 8.67
CA PRO A 177 2.96 11.44 9.31
C PRO A 177 2.17 10.24 9.85
N PRO A 178 2.76 9.04 9.85
CA PRO A 178 2.12 7.84 10.37
C PRO A 178 1.82 7.98 11.86
N GLU A 179 0.56 7.79 12.25
CA GLU A 179 0.12 7.76 13.64
C GLU A 179 0.02 6.30 14.11
N PRO A 180 0.78 5.87 15.14
CA PRO A 180 0.74 4.49 15.60
C PRO A 180 -0.67 4.02 15.94
N MET A 181 -1.09 2.90 15.35
CA MET A 181 -2.36 2.25 15.67
C MET A 181 -2.22 1.47 16.98
N PRO A 182 -3.00 1.81 18.03
CA PRO A 182 -2.99 1.05 19.26
C PRO A 182 -3.67 -0.30 19.04
N ILE A 183 -2.91 -1.38 19.24
CA ILE A 183 -3.42 -2.75 19.20
C ILE A 183 -3.20 -3.36 20.57
N LYS A 184 -4.30 -3.68 21.26
CA LYS A 184 -4.26 -4.31 22.57
C LYS A 184 -3.59 -5.68 22.46
N ASN A 185 -2.62 -5.95 23.33
CA ASN A 185 -1.87 -7.21 23.37
C ASN A 185 -1.18 -7.56 22.04
N TYR A 186 -0.59 -6.57 21.35
CA TYR A 186 0.19 -6.84 20.15
C TYR A 186 1.50 -7.56 20.49
N TYR A 187 1.67 -8.78 19.99
CA TYR A 187 2.91 -9.54 20.05
C TYR A 187 3.26 -10.08 18.66
N THR A 188 4.54 -10.09 18.31
CA THR A 188 5.03 -10.70 17.08
C THR A 188 5.85 -11.95 17.44
N GLU A 189 5.16 -13.07 17.63
CA GLU A 189 5.78 -14.37 17.86
C GLU A 189 6.36 -14.92 16.55
N GLY A 190 7.52 -14.38 16.15
CA GLY A 190 8.27 -14.81 14.97
C GLY A 190 9.77 -14.94 15.19
N ALA A 191 10.32 -14.40 16.28
CA ALA A 191 11.67 -14.75 16.74
C ALA A 191 11.52 -15.88 17.76
N ARG A 192 12.07 -17.07 17.45
CA ARG A 192 11.95 -18.25 18.32
C ARG A 192 12.31 -17.92 19.77
N GLY A 193 11.31 -18.07 20.64
CA GLY A 193 11.44 -18.44 22.05
C GLY A 193 12.06 -17.41 22.96
N GLN A 194 11.24 -16.50 23.50
CA GLN A 194 11.17 -16.22 24.94
C GLN A 194 9.74 -15.73 25.27
N PRO A 195 9.11 -16.20 26.36
CA PRO A 195 7.87 -15.60 26.85
C PRO A 195 8.13 -14.15 27.26
N GLY A 196 7.32 -13.21 26.74
CA GLY A 196 7.39 -11.80 27.12
C GLY A 196 7.02 -11.60 28.59
N PRO A 197 7.52 -10.55 29.25
CA PRO A 197 7.14 -10.26 30.63
C PRO A 197 5.66 -9.89 30.69
N GLU A 198 4.94 -10.51 31.63
CA GLU A 198 3.64 -10.04 32.07
C GLU A 198 3.79 -8.59 32.55
N GLN A 199 2.99 -7.67 31.99
CA GLN A 199 2.91 -6.30 32.50
C GLN A 199 1.49 -6.04 33.02
N GLN A 200 1.47 -5.54 34.26
CA GLN A 200 0.32 -5.07 35.03
C GLN A 200 -0.33 -3.83 34.41
#